data_AF-A0A3C0CSG7-F1
#
_entry.id   AF-A0A3C0CSG7-F1
#
_cell.length_a   1.000
_cell.length_b   1.000
_cell.length_c   1.000
_cell.angle_alpha   90.00
_cell.angle_beta   90.00
_cell.angle_gamma   90.00
#
_symmetry.space_group_name_H-M   'P 1'
#
loop_
_entity.id
_entity.type
_entity.pdbx_description
1 polymer ?
#
loop_
_entity_poly.entity_id
_entity_poly.type
_entity_poly.pdbx_seq_one_letter_code
_entity_poly.pdbx_strand_id
1 'polypeptide(L)'
;VREFIALADALYRPEPQKSYKCRFVDKAPSSVEGWLASPLLSNPKNLESRFEAYDRKSADLLIYDVRSERTATSAQGAADTETAFAMACDDNGWYIFVKRADSQVEKVSAGLLGGGQLEMYFTPAYGECYYQWLFSFPAGKLDPVEWTWPNPNHRPMEPYCKTDVAALDNGFGASFFFPWEMLYDKLPKEGDSWLFGIINWTRAGGVSWGGKVHEIHKWGLVEWSGFTPDRVLSIKRKLVMKGFGNYQKTRNKLVAHWKDEMLGDPTFYQQALLPVVTKLDEYGKSVGDQMTPAQIETLFTQALPDWMEFNYTVSTLRQTYLQNALFNTVKR
;
A
#
# COMPACT_ATOMS: atom_id res chain seq x y z
N VAL A 1 -7.22 -25.43 32.21
CA VAL A 1 -7.58 -24.19 31.46
C VAL A 1 -7.20 -22.92 32.22
N ARG A 2 -7.72 -22.67 33.44
CA ARG A 2 -7.36 -21.46 34.22
C ARG A 2 -5.88 -21.33 34.57
N GLU A 3 -5.22 -22.42 34.97
CA GLU A 3 -3.78 -22.43 35.26
C GLU A 3 -2.93 -22.19 34.01
N PHE A 4 -3.42 -22.61 32.85
CA PHE A 4 -2.75 -22.41 31.56
C PHE A 4 -2.85 -20.96 31.10
N ILE A 5 -4.01 -20.32 31.32
CA ILE A 5 -4.21 -18.88 31.07
C ILE A 5 -3.32 -18.06 32.01
N ALA A 6 -3.30 -18.39 33.31
CA ALA A 6 -2.44 -17.70 34.28
C ALA A 6 -0.95 -17.83 33.94
N LEU A 7 -0.51 -19.00 33.46
CA LEU A 7 0.86 -19.20 32.98
C LEU A 7 1.14 -18.39 31.72
N ALA A 8 0.21 -18.35 30.75
CA ALA A 8 0.36 -17.56 29.54
C ALA A 8 0.44 -16.06 29.85
N ASP A 9 -0.41 -15.55 30.74
CA ASP A 9 -0.40 -14.15 31.19
C ASP A 9 0.90 -13.80 31.93
N ALA A 10 1.43 -14.72 32.74
CA ALA A 10 2.71 -14.52 33.44
C ALA A 10 3.93 -14.52 32.50
N LEU A 11 3.82 -15.16 31.34
CA LEU A 11 4.84 -15.15 30.29
C LEU A 11 4.69 -13.95 29.33
N TYR A 12 3.50 -13.36 29.27
CA TYR A 12 3.23 -12.19 28.45
C TYR A 12 3.93 -10.96 29.05
N ARG A 13 4.89 -10.41 28.31
CA ARG A 13 5.52 -9.14 28.64
C ARG A 13 4.94 -8.07 27.71
N PRO A 14 4.01 -7.23 28.18
CA PRO A 14 3.48 -6.16 27.37
C PRO A 14 4.60 -5.18 27.05
N GLU A 15 4.99 -5.11 25.77
CA GLU A 15 5.83 -4.06 25.24
C GLU A 15 4.90 -2.93 24.74
N PRO A 16 5.14 -1.66 25.12
CA PRO A 16 4.34 -0.56 24.61
C PRO A 16 4.53 -0.44 23.10
N GLN A 17 3.43 -0.60 22.36
CA GLN A 17 3.44 -0.46 20.91
C GLN A 17 3.71 1.00 20.53
N LYS A 18 4.66 1.23 19.62
CA LYS A 18 4.94 2.57 19.10
C LYS A 18 3.76 3.05 18.25
N SER A 19 3.47 4.34 18.29
CA SER A 19 2.49 4.94 17.40
C SER A 19 2.99 6.23 16.76
N TYR A 20 2.50 6.50 15.55
CA TYR A 20 2.75 7.69 14.75
C TYR A 20 1.41 8.29 14.31
N LYS A 21 1.19 9.57 14.60
CA LYS A 21 -0.03 10.27 14.20
C LYS A 21 0.07 10.80 12.76
N CYS A 22 -0.58 10.13 11.82
CA CYS A 22 -0.70 10.58 10.44
C CYS A 22 -1.85 11.59 10.32
N ARG A 23 -1.51 12.82 9.93
CA ARG A 23 -2.47 13.92 9.83
C ARG A 23 -2.89 14.14 8.39
N PHE A 24 -4.19 14.35 8.21
CA PHE A 24 -4.75 14.83 6.96
C PHE A 24 -4.44 16.32 6.80
N VAL A 25 -3.73 16.65 5.72
CA VAL A 25 -3.35 18.00 5.30
C VAL A 25 -3.99 18.32 3.96
N ASP A 26 -4.07 19.61 3.61
CA ASP A 26 -4.73 20.02 2.37
C ASP A 26 -3.91 19.64 1.13
N LYS A 27 -2.59 19.61 1.25
CA LYS A 27 -1.67 19.14 0.21
C LYS A 27 -0.43 18.53 0.85
N ALA A 28 -0.29 17.22 0.74
CA ALA A 28 0.89 16.53 1.25
C ALA A 28 2.07 16.67 0.26
N PRO A 29 3.32 16.70 0.75
CA PRO A 29 4.48 16.73 -0.14
C PRO A 29 4.64 15.39 -0.88
N SER A 30 4.90 15.45 -2.18
CA SER A 30 4.94 14.26 -3.06
C SER A 30 6.34 13.87 -3.53
N SER A 31 7.38 14.58 -3.11
CA SER A 31 8.77 14.35 -3.47
C SER A 31 9.69 14.61 -2.28
N VAL A 32 10.92 14.11 -2.33
CA VAL A 32 11.94 14.34 -1.31
C VAL A 32 12.16 15.84 -1.10
N GLU A 33 12.35 16.60 -2.19
CA GLU A 33 12.50 18.07 -2.12
C GLU A 33 11.28 18.75 -1.50
N GLY A 34 10.07 18.32 -1.89
CA GLY A 34 8.83 18.86 -1.33
C GLY A 34 8.73 18.62 0.18
N TRP A 35 9.14 17.45 0.65
CA TRP A 35 9.19 17.13 2.08
C TRP A 35 10.21 17.99 2.81
N LEU A 36 11.43 18.14 2.27
CA LEU A 36 12.48 18.97 2.86
C LEU A 36 12.09 20.45 2.97
N ALA A 37 11.33 20.96 2.00
CA ALA A 37 10.81 22.32 2.01
C ALA A 37 9.54 22.49 2.87
N SER A 38 8.95 21.39 3.36
CA SER A 38 7.65 21.42 4.03
C SER A 38 7.77 21.78 5.52
N PRO A 39 6.83 22.58 6.07
CA PRO A 39 6.73 22.80 7.51
C PRO A 39 6.41 21.52 8.30
N LEU A 40 6.00 20.44 7.61
CA LEU A 40 5.79 19.15 8.25
C LEU A 40 7.08 18.57 8.82
N LEU A 41 8.23 18.76 8.17
CA LEU A 41 9.52 18.28 8.68
C LEU A 41 10.18 19.27 9.65
N SER A 42 9.91 20.56 9.53
CA SER A 42 10.50 21.56 10.43
C SER A 42 9.99 21.45 11.87
N ASN A 43 8.89 20.73 12.10
CA ASN A 43 8.38 20.42 13.43
C ASN A 43 8.86 19.03 13.89
N PRO A 44 9.77 18.94 14.89
CA PRO A 44 10.31 17.66 15.35
C PRO A 44 9.24 16.66 15.85
N LYS A 45 8.06 17.14 16.25
CA LYS A 45 6.95 16.27 16.70
C LYS A 45 6.32 15.44 15.57
N ASN A 46 6.62 15.78 14.32
CA ASN A 46 6.15 15.05 13.15
C ASN A 46 7.22 14.09 12.61
N LEU A 47 8.38 14.04 13.27
CA LEU A 47 9.47 13.18 12.87
C LEU A 47 9.61 12.06 13.91
N GLU A 48 9.53 10.82 13.46
CA GLU A 48 9.75 9.65 14.29
C GLU A 48 11.13 9.09 14.01
N SER A 49 11.94 9.00 15.05
CA SER A 49 13.34 8.56 14.98
C SER A 49 13.70 7.52 16.03
N ARG A 50 12.72 6.99 16.79
CA ARG A 50 12.91 5.97 17.82
C ARG A 50 13.10 4.58 17.20
N PHE A 51 14.13 4.42 16.39
CA PHE A 51 14.54 3.14 15.84
C PHE A 51 15.38 2.36 16.86
N GLU A 52 15.26 1.03 16.83
CA GLU A 52 15.99 0.12 17.71
C GLU A 52 16.95 -0.73 16.89
N ALA A 53 18.05 -1.16 17.51
CA ALA A 53 19.00 -2.06 16.88
C ALA A 53 18.32 -3.37 16.50
N TYR A 54 18.46 -3.77 15.24
CA TYR A 54 18.03 -5.08 14.79
C TYR A 54 19.06 -6.11 15.25
N ASP A 55 18.65 -7.08 16.06
CA ASP A 55 19.63 -8.00 16.63
C ASP A 55 20.28 -8.90 15.57
N ARG A 56 21.57 -9.18 15.78
CA ARG A 56 22.39 -9.90 14.80
C ARG A 56 21.94 -11.35 14.65
N LYS A 57 21.49 -11.99 15.74
CA LYS A 57 21.06 -13.40 15.72
C LYS A 57 19.81 -13.60 14.87
N SER A 58 18.83 -12.70 14.96
CA SER A 58 17.65 -12.71 14.11
C SER A 58 17.97 -12.27 12.70
N ALA A 59 18.96 -11.40 12.49
CA ALA A 59 19.44 -11.08 11.14
C ALA A 59 20.08 -12.31 10.47
N ASP A 60 20.86 -13.10 11.22
CA ASP A 60 21.50 -14.31 10.72
C ASP A 60 20.47 -15.40 10.33
N LEU A 61 19.32 -15.46 11.02
CA LEU A 61 18.23 -16.39 10.68
C LEU A 61 17.51 -16.02 9.37
N LEU A 62 17.68 -14.81 8.85
CA LEU A 62 17.08 -14.40 7.57
C LEU A 62 17.76 -15.06 6.36
N ILE A 63 18.86 -15.78 6.53
CA ILE A 63 19.43 -16.61 5.46
C ILE A 63 18.43 -17.68 4.94
N TYR A 64 17.43 -18.03 5.76
CA TYR A 64 16.36 -18.94 5.38
C TYR A 64 15.18 -18.25 4.66
N ASP A 65 15.18 -16.92 4.59
CA ASP A 65 14.22 -16.17 3.77
C ASP A 65 14.66 -16.25 2.30
N VAL A 66 13.97 -17.11 1.55
CA VAL A 66 14.28 -17.48 0.15
C VAL A 66 14.21 -16.29 -0.81
N ARG A 67 13.58 -15.17 -0.43
CA ARG A 67 13.51 -13.95 -1.25
C ARG A 67 14.56 -12.91 -0.89
N SER A 68 15.38 -13.15 0.12
CA SER A 68 16.36 -12.18 0.60
C SER A 68 17.69 -12.23 -0.16
N GLU A 69 17.76 -11.66 -1.38
CA GLU A 69 19.05 -11.31 -1.98
C GLU A 69 19.64 -10.10 -1.24
N ARG A 70 20.25 -10.33 -0.08
CA ARG A 70 20.80 -9.26 0.76
C ARG A 70 22.31 -9.19 0.60
N THR A 71 22.81 -8.04 0.14
CA THR A 71 24.21 -7.65 0.31
C THR A 71 24.45 -7.19 1.76
N ALA A 72 24.29 -8.10 2.71
CA ALA A 72 24.68 -7.86 4.09
C ALA A 72 26.21 -7.96 4.18
N THR A 73 26.91 -6.88 3.82
CA THR A 73 28.35 -6.79 4.06
C THR A 73 28.60 -6.76 5.57
N SER A 74 29.53 -7.59 6.02
CA SER A 74 30.02 -7.62 7.41
C SER A 74 30.30 -6.22 7.93
N ALA A 75 29.64 -5.84 9.04
CA ALA A 75 29.74 -4.51 9.65
C ALA A 75 31.19 -4.13 9.99
N GLN A 76 31.69 -3.07 9.37
CA GLN A 76 32.89 -2.32 9.76
C GLN A 76 32.64 -0.83 9.50
N GLY A 77 32.36 -0.05 10.55
CA GLY A 77 32.21 1.40 10.47
C GLY A 77 31.22 1.99 11.47
N ALA A 78 31.40 3.27 11.80
CA ALA A 78 30.49 4.04 12.64
C ALA A 78 29.05 3.98 12.09
N ALA A 79 28.07 3.90 12.99
CA ALA A 79 26.72 3.47 12.67
C ALA A 79 25.95 4.51 11.82
N ASP A 80 25.86 4.27 10.49
CA ASP A 80 24.94 4.95 9.56
C ASP A 80 23.46 4.56 9.83
N THR A 81 23.09 4.39 11.10
CA THR A 81 21.81 3.84 11.54
C THR A 81 20.78 4.91 11.88
N GLU A 82 21.18 6.17 11.93
CA GLU A 82 20.25 7.28 12.14
C GLU A 82 19.18 7.27 11.05
N THR A 83 17.95 7.01 11.45
CA THR A 83 16.80 6.87 10.57
C THR A 83 15.65 7.63 11.20
N ALA A 84 14.94 8.37 10.37
CA ALA A 84 13.74 9.05 10.78
C ALA A 84 12.70 9.01 9.66
N PHE A 85 11.42 9.03 10.02
CA PHE A 85 10.35 9.14 9.04
C PHE A 85 9.28 10.13 9.47
N ALA A 86 8.56 10.63 8.48
CA ALA A 86 7.35 11.42 8.65
C ALA A 86 6.29 10.90 7.69
N MET A 87 5.03 11.06 8.07
CA MET A 87 3.89 10.72 7.23
C MET A 87 2.82 11.80 7.30
N ALA A 88 2.12 11.94 6.18
CA ALA A 88 0.92 12.74 6.05
C ALA A 88 -0.02 12.09 5.03
N CYS A 89 -1.26 12.52 5.01
CA CYS A 89 -2.20 12.16 3.96
C CYS A 89 -2.97 13.37 3.47
N ASP A 90 -3.49 13.28 2.26
CA ASP A 90 -4.43 14.24 1.71
C ASP A 90 -5.55 13.51 0.96
N ASP A 91 -6.30 14.22 0.12
CA ASP A 91 -7.42 13.63 -0.61
C ASP A 91 -7.00 12.69 -1.76
N ASN A 92 -5.70 12.60 -2.08
CA ASN A 92 -5.15 11.73 -3.11
C ASN A 92 -4.58 10.42 -2.56
N GLY A 93 -4.01 10.45 -1.35
CA GLY A 93 -3.42 9.26 -0.77
C GLY A 93 -2.63 9.49 0.52
N TRP A 94 -1.82 8.47 0.83
CA TRP A 94 -0.90 8.43 1.95
C TRP A 94 0.53 8.64 1.48
N TYR A 95 1.25 9.49 2.18
CA TYR A 95 2.62 9.90 1.86
C TYR A 95 3.54 9.57 3.02
N ILE A 96 4.65 8.91 2.71
CA ILE A 96 5.69 8.56 3.67
C ILE A 96 6.99 9.20 3.18
N PHE A 97 7.70 9.84 4.09
CA PHE A 97 9.06 10.31 3.88
C PHE A 97 9.99 9.63 4.87
N VAL A 98 11.09 9.09 4.37
CA VAL A 98 12.14 8.47 5.19
C VAL A 98 13.45 9.21 4.92
N LYS A 99 14.07 9.70 5.98
CA LYS A 99 15.44 10.22 5.98
C LYS A 99 16.35 9.21 6.67
N ARG A 100 17.46 8.86 6.05
CA ARG A 100 18.49 8.02 6.66
C ARG A 100 19.86 8.62 6.49
N ALA A 101 20.73 8.40 7.47
CA ALA A 101 22.13 8.73 7.37
C ALA A 101 22.86 7.75 6.44
N ASP A 102 23.86 8.27 5.72
CA ASP A 102 24.87 7.47 5.03
C ASP A 102 26.13 8.34 4.88
N SER A 103 27.16 8.05 5.70
CA SER A 103 28.44 8.77 5.69
C SER A 103 29.26 8.59 4.40
N GLN A 104 28.84 7.70 3.49
CA GLN A 104 29.47 7.45 2.20
C GLN A 104 28.52 7.78 1.03
N VAL A 105 27.57 8.70 1.22
CA VAL A 105 26.55 9.10 0.23
C VAL A 105 27.12 9.34 -1.17
N GLU A 106 28.28 10.01 -1.30
CA GLU A 106 28.92 10.26 -2.60
C GLU A 106 29.34 8.96 -3.30
N LYS A 107 29.98 8.04 -2.56
CA LYS A 107 30.44 6.74 -3.12
C LYS A 107 29.25 5.84 -3.46
N VAL A 108 28.21 5.87 -2.64
CA VAL A 108 26.95 5.15 -2.92
C VAL A 108 26.29 5.70 -4.17
N SER A 109 26.18 7.02 -4.28
CA SER A 109 25.59 7.71 -5.43
C SER A 109 26.37 7.45 -6.72
N ALA A 110 27.70 7.32 -6.62
CA ALA A 110 28.58 6.94 -7.73
C ALA A 110 28.54 5.44 -8.08
N GLY A 111 27.79 4.61 -7.33
CA GLY A 111 27.72 3.16 -7.55
C GLY A 111 28.96 2.38 -7.10
N LEU A 112 29.87 3.01 -6.35
CA LEU A 112 31.09 2.38 -5.84
C LEU A 112 30.82 1.53 -4.58
N LEU A 113 29.73 1.81 -3.87
CA LEU A 113 29.28 1.08 -2.69
C LEU A 113 27.77 0.85 -2.73
N GLY A 114 27.31 -0.21 -2.07
CA GLY A 114 25.88 -0.40 -1.83
C GLY A 114 25.32 0.61 -0.81
N GLY A 115 24.15 1.18 -1.12
CA GLY A 115 23.44 2.11 -0.22
C GLY A 115 22.59 1.43 0.86
N GLY A 116 22.45 0.11 0.79
CA GLY A 116 21.50 -0.63 1.62
C GLY A 116 20.07 -0.46 1.13
N GLN A 117 19.11 -0.80 2.00
CA GLN A 117 17.70 -0.88 1.62
C GLN A 117 16.78 -0.55 2.80
N LEU A 118 15.58 -0.07 2.51
CA LEU A 118 14.45 -0.16 3.44
C LEU A 118 13.71 -1.46 3.19
N GLU A 119 13.19 -2.05 4.24
CA GLU A 119 12.19 -3.09 4.19
C GLU A 119 11.00 -2.62 5.03
N MET A 120 9.86 -2.45 4.38
CA MET A 120 8.72 -1.72 4.94
C MET A 120 7.45 -2.53 4.80
N TYR A 121 6.53 -2.28 5.73
CA TYR A 121 5.29 -3.05 5.83
C TYR A 121 4.12 -2.18 6.27
N PHE A 122 2.91 -2.51 5.81
CA PHE A 122 1.69 -2.04 6.46
C PHE A 122 0.51 -3.01 6.32
N THR A 123 -0.46 -2.94 7.23
CA THR A 123 -1.77 -3.63 7.12
C THR A 123 -2.89 -2.60 7.01
N PRO A 124 -3.70 -2.60 5.93
CA PRO A 124 -4.73 -1.58 5.71
C PRO A 124 -6.01 -1.72 6.57
N ALA A 125 -6.09 -2.72 7.45
CA ALA A 125 -7.04 -2.82 8.55
C ALA A 125 -6.66 -4.06 9.39
N TYR A 126 -7.37 -4.28 10.50
CA TYR A 126 -7.20 -5.51 11.29
C TYR A 126 -7.64 -6.75 10.49
N GLY A 127 -6.78 -7.78 10.45
CA GLY A 127 -7.06 -9.05 9.79
C GLY A 127 -6.79 -9.08 8.28
N GLU A 128 -6.38 -7.97 7.68
CA GLU A 128 -6.03 -7.88 6.26
C GLU A 128 -4.63 -8.44 5.97
N CYS A 129 -4.42 -8.89 4.73
CA CYS A 129 -3.08 -9.23 4.25
C CYS A 129 -2.20 -7.97 4.28
N TYR A 130 -0.96 -8.11 4.76
CA TYR A 130 -0.03 -6.98 4.81
C TYR A 130 0.65 -6.79 3.45
N TYR A 131 0.99 -5.53 3.18
CA TYR A 131 1.91 -5.17 2.12
C TYR A 131 3.33 -5.19 2.67
N GLN A 132 4.26 -5.74 1.89
CA GLN A 132 5.69 -5.63 2.13
C GLN A 132 6.37 -5.14 0.86
N TRP A 133 7.38 -4.30 1.02
CA TRP A 133 8.26 -3.94 -0.08
C TRP A 133 9.67 -3.68 0.42
N LEU A 134 10.62 -3.94 -0.46
CA LEU A 134 11.99 -3.48 -0.32
C LEU A 134 12.20 -2.22 -1.16
N PHE A 135 13.08 -1.34 -0.69
CA PHE A 135 13.43 -0.12 -1.41
C PHE A 135 14.94 0.09 -1.38
N SER A 136 15.60 0.07 -2.55
CA SER A 136 17.06 0.12 -2.64
C SER A 136 17.61 1.52 -2.91
N PHE A 137 18.64 1.93 -2.16
CA PHE A 137 19.39 3.17 -2.41
C PHE A 137 20.68 2.91 -3.21
N PRO A 138 21.09 3.85 -4.08
CA PRO A 138 20.41 5.11 -4.44
C PRO A 138 19.42 4.93 -5.59
N ALA A 139 19.27 3.71 -6.12
CA ALA A 139 18.53 3.44 -7.35
C ALA A 139 17.03 3.78 -7.28
N GLY A 140 16.45 3.87 -6.09
CA GLY A 140 15.02 4.12 -5.91
C GLY A 140 14.15 2.96 -6.36
N LYS A 141 14.73 1.76 -6.47
CA LYS A 141 14.03 0.56 -6.91
C LYS A 141 13.06 0.13 -5.80
N LEU A 142 11.77 0.13 -6.11
CA LEU A 142 10.72 -0.50 -5.30
C LEU A 142 10.59 -1.97 -5.70
N ASP A 143 10.58 -2.87 -4.72
CA ASP A 143 10.46 -4.32 -4.95
C ASP A 143 9.39 -4.90 -4.01
N PRO A 144 8.11 -4.93 -4.43
CA PRO A 144 7.02 -5.46 -3.61
C PRO A 144 7.07 -6.97 -3.43
N VAL A 145 6.79 -7.44 -2.22
CA VAL A 145 6.65 -8.85 -1.90
C VAL A 145 5.16 -9.18 -1.79
N GLU A 146 4.63 -9.84 -2.81
CA GLU A 146 3.22 -10.24 -2.85
C GLU A 146 2.99 -11.53 -2.06
N TRP A 147 2.44 -11.38 -0.86
CA TRP A 147 2.09 -12.49 0.05
C TRP A 147 0.77 -13.18 -0.27
N THR A 148 -0.01 -12.58 -1.16
CA THR A 148 -1.27 -13.14 -1.65
C THR A 148 -1.41 -12.86 -3.13
N TRP A 149 -2.28 -13.61 -3.80
CA TRP A 149 -2.59 -13.36 -5.20
C TRP A 149 -3.46 -12.11 -5.33
N PRO A 150 -3.24 -11.30 -6.40
CA PRO A 150 -4.11 -10.17 -6.71
C PRO A 150 -5.59 -10.59 -6.76
N ASN A 151 -6.42 -9.88 -6.01
CA ASN A 151 -7.86 -10.13 -5.93
C ASN A 151 -8.61 -8.82 -5.65
N PRO A 152 -9.95 -8.79 -5.73
CA PRO A 152 -10.73 -7.57 -5.46
C PRO A 152 -10.48 -6.90 -4.11
N ASN A 153 -9.90 -7.60 -3.14
CA ASN A 153 -9.58 -7.07 -1.82
C ASN A 153 -8.05 -6.93 -1.60
N HIS A 154 -7.20 -7.23 -2.57
CA HIS A 154 -5.73 -7.04 -2.48
C HIS A 154 -5.16 -6.65 -3.84
N ARG A 155 -4.73 -5.40 -3.97
CA ARG A 155 -4.22 -4.84 -5.23
C ARG A 155 -2.70 -4.77 -5.16
N PRO A 156 -1.99 -5.23 -6.21
CA PRO A 156 -0.53 -5.20 -6.21
C PRO A 156 -0.01 -3.76 -6.10
N MET A 157 1.16 -3.57 -5.49
CA MET A 157 1.70 -2.23 -5.23
C MET A 157 2.23 -1.53 -6.48
N GLU A 158 2.96 -2.23 -7.34
CA GLU A 158 3.73 -1.64 -8.45
C GLU A 158 2.92 -0.73 -9.39
N PRO A 159 1.66 -1.05 -9.77
CA PRO A 159 0.90 -0.19 -10.68
C PRO A 159 0.45 1.13 -10.05
N TYR A 160 0.50 1.26 -8.72
CA TYR A 160 -0.10 2.36 -7.98
C TYR A 160 0.93 3.21 -7.22
N CYS A 161 1.88 2.56 -6.55
CA CYS A 161 2.85 3.22 -5.69
C CYS A 161 3.81 4.07 -6.52
N LYS A 162 4.06 5.29 -6.05
CA LYS A 162 5.11 6.15 -6.62
C LYS A 162 6.19 6.37 -5.60
N THR A 163 7.43 6.37 -6.05
CA THR A 163 8.60 6.61 -5.21
C THR A 163 9.44 7.75 -5.78
N ASP A 164 10.16 8.40 -4.88
CA ASP A 164 11.17 9.40 -5.21
C ASP A 164 12.36 9.22 -4.25
N VAL A 165 13.58 9.45 -4.73
CA VAL A 165 14.80 9.30 -3.95
C VAL A 165 15.78 10.41 -4.30
N ALA A 166 16.41 10.99 -3.29
CA ALA A 166 17.47 11.97 -3.49
C ALA A 166 18.60 11.78 -2.47
N ALA A 167 19.82 12.01 -2.94
CA ALA A 167 20.97 12.19 -2.07
C ALA A 167 20.82 13.51 -1.28
N LEU A 168 21.21 13.47 -0.02
CA LEU A 168 21.25 14.60 0.91
C LEU A 168 22.69 14.75 1.42
N ASP A 169 23.02 15.91 1.98
CA ASP A 169 24.36 16.19 2.51
C ASP A 169 24.90 15.11 3.47
N ASN A 170 24.01 14.47 4.24
CA ASN A 170 24.37 13.46 5.22
C ASN A 170 23.70 12.09 5.01
N GLY A 171 23.18 11.79 3.82
CA GLY A 171 22.59 10.49 3.52
C GLY A 171 21.57 10.52 2.39
N PHE A 172 20.41 9.91 2.59
CA PHE A 172 19.37 9.82 1.56
C PHE A 172 17.99 10.17 2.12
N GLY A 173 17.16 10.77 1.26
CA GLY A 173 15.73 10.89 1.42
C GLY A 173 15.02 9.94 0.47
N ALA A 174 13.96 9.28 0.94
CA ALA A 174 13.02 8.51 0.13
C ALA A 174 11.60 8.98 0.40
N SER A 175 10.83 9.22 -0.65
CA SER A 175 9.39 9.50 -0.57
C SER A 175 8.61 8.36 -1.21
N PHE A 176 7.50 7.98 -0.57
CA PHE A 176 6.56 6.98 -1.04
C PHE A 176 5.16 7.60 -1.07
N PHE A 177 4.43 7.34 -2.14
CA PHE A 177 3.04 7.75 -2.29
C PHE A 177 2.16 6.55 -2.62
N PHE A 178 1.19 6.31 -1.75
CA PHE A 178 0.16 5.27 -1.89
C PHE A 178 -1.17 5.96 -2.20
N PRO A 179 -1.66 5.90 -3.46
CA PRO A 179 -2.94 6.51 -3.78
C PRO A 179 -4.08 5.77 -3.09
N TRP A 180 -5.12 6.50 -2.66
CA TRP A 180 -6.31 5.90 -2.05
C TRP A 180 -7.02 4.90 -2.98
N GLU A 181 -6.80 5.01 -4.28
CA GLU A 181 -7.28 4.05 -5.28
C GLU A 181 -6.82 2.61 -5.01
N MET A 182 -5.58 2.43 -4.55
CA MET A 182 -5.03 1.12 -4.21
C MET A 182 -5.80 0.47 -3.05
N LEU A 183 -6.34 1.30 -2.15
CA LEU A 183 -6.96 0.90 -0.89
C LEU A 183 -8.40 1.44 -0.79
N TYR A 184 -9.11 1.57 -1.92
CA TYR A 184 -10.40 2.29 -1.94
C TYR A 184 -11.46 1.62 -1.06
N ASP A 185 -11.36 0.31 -0.86
CA ASP A 185 -12.24 -0.51 -0.03
C ASP A 185 -11.84 -0.52 1.45
N LYS A 186 -10.70 0.11 1.78
CA LYS A 186 -10.09 0.14 3.11
C LYS A 186 -9.66 1.57 3.48
N LEU A 187 -10.48 2.56 3.13
CA LEU A 187 -10.17 3.95 3.50
C LEU A 187 -10.17 4.11 5.03
N PRO A 188 -9.16 4.78 5.60
CA PRO A 188 -9.13 5.03 7.03
C PRO A 188 -10.21 6.03 7.44
N LYS A 189 -10.63 5.92 8.69
CA LYS A 189 -11.56 6.84 9.37
C LYS A 189 -10.83 7.55 10.50
N GLU A 190 -11.46 8.60 11.04
CA GLU A 190 -10.94 9.30 12.21
C GLU A 190 -10.76 8.32 13.38
N GLY A 191 -9.54 8.25 13.92
CA GLY A 191 -9.20 7.37 15.04
C GLY A 191 -8.88 5.92 14.65
N ASP A 192 -8.99 5.56 13.37
CA ASP A 192 -8.52 4.25 12.91
C ASP A 192 -7.00 4.13 13.10
N SER A 193 -6.52 2.90 13.17
CA SER A 193 -5.08 2.61 13.23
C SER A 193 -4.71 1.47 12.32
N TRP A 194 -3.59 1.63 11.60
CA TRP A 194 -2.99 0.58 10.76
C TRP A 194 -1.67 0.13 11.37
N LEU A 195 -1.31 -1.15 11.21
CA LEU A 195 0.04 -1.59 11.55
C LEU A 195 1.01 -1.08 10.48
N PHE A 196 2.18 -0.63 10.92
CA PHE A 196 3.28 -0.21 10.06
C PHE A 196 4.61 -0.65 10.66
N GLY A 197 5.51 -1.14 9.81
CA GLY A 197 6.85 -1.52 10.20
C GLY A 197 7.85 -0.96 9.20
N ILE A 198 9.02 -0.56 9.69
CA ILE A 198 10.14 -0.18 8.84
C ILE A 198 11.43 -0.73 9.43
N ILE A 199 12.24 -1.34 8.57
CA ILE A 199 13.60 -1.77 8.86
C ILE A 199 14.52 -1.04 7.88
N ASN A 200 15.51 -0.33 8.41
CA ASN A 200 16.57 0.26 7.63
C ASN A 200 17.80 -0.66 7.67
N TRP A 201 18.08 -1.32 6.56
CA TRP A 201 19.27 -2.13 6.37
C TRP A 201 20.41 -1.25 5.85
N THR A 202 21.45 -1.15 6.68
CA THR A 202 22.65 -0.34 6.42
C THR A 202 23.86 -1.26 6.33
N ARG A 203 25.00 -0.72 5.88
CA ARG A 203 26.28 -1.47 5.90
C ARG A 203 26.75 -1.80 7.32
N ALA A 204 26.29 -1.07 8.32
CA ALA A 204 26.64 -1.28 9.73
C ALA A 204 25.68 -2.25 10.45
N GLY A 205 24.60 -2.69 9.79
CA GLY A 205 23.55 -3.52 10.38
C GLY A 205 22.15 -2.94 10.16
N GLY A 206 21.14 -3.63 10.68
CA GLY A 206 19.74 -3.20 10.61
C GLY A 206 19.33 -2.37 11.82
N VAL A 207 18.43 -1.42 11.62
CA VAL A 207 17.61 -0.84 12.70
C VAL A 207 16.14 -0.88 12.33
N SER A 208 15.25 -1.02 13.30
CA SER A 208 13.81 -1.12 13.03
C SER A 208 12.95 -0.20 13.90
N TRP A 209 11.81 0.16 13.33
CA TRP A 209 10.69 0.74 14.05
C TRP A 209 9.53 -0.26 13.96
N GLY A 210 9.17 -0.83 15.11
CA GLY A 210 8.10 -1.82 15.20
C GLY A 210 8.56 -3.27 15.04
N GLY A 211 9.60 -3.71 15.75
CA GLY A 211 9.97 -5.13 15.79
C GLY A 211 10.76 -5.64 14.58
N LYS A 212 10.78 -6.96 14.38
CA LYS A 212 11.59 -7.63 13.35
C LYS A 212 10.78 -8.04 12.13
N VAL A 213 11.49 -8.60 11.14
CA VAL A 213 10.89 -9.20 9.95
C VAL A 213 9.80 -10.20 10.37
N HIS A 214 8.60 -10.01 9.84
CA HIS A 214 7.38 -10.81 10.12
C HIS A 214 6.89 -10.86 11.58
N GLU A 215 7.41 -10.04 12.50
CA GLU A 215 6.85 -9.87 13.84
C GLU A 215 5.66 -8.87 13.81
N ILE A 216 4.62 -9.21 13.04
CA ILE A 216 3.47 -8.30 12.77
C ILE A 216 2.86 -7.73 14.05
N HIS A 217 2.80 -8.53 15.12
CA HIS A 217 2.26 -8.12 16.42
C HIS A 217 3.09 -7.03 17.14
N LYS A 218 4.35 -6.81 16.72
CA LYS A 218 5.24 -5.77 17.26
C LYS A 218 5.33 -4.51 16.40
N TRP A 219 4.73 -4.53 15.20
CA TRP A 219 4.71 -3.38 14.32
C TRP A 219 4.08 -2.17 15.02
N GLY A 220 4.53 -0.96 14.68
CA GLY A 220 3.94 0.24 15.25
C GLY A 220 2.56 0.52 14.65
N LEU A 221 1.89 1.53 15.18
CA LEU A 221 0.58 1.98 14.73
C LEU A 221 0.70 3.30 13.97
N VAL A 222 0.04 3.38 12.82
CA VAL A 222 -0.26 4.65 12.15
C VAL A 222 -1.66 5.05 12.58
N GLU A 223 -1.76 6.07 13.42
CA GLU A 223 -3.02 6.63 13.92
C GLU A 223 -3.52 7.70 12.96
N TRP A 224 -4.69 7.48 12.36
CA TRP A 224 -5.26 8.37 11.37
C TRP A 224 -6.04 9.52 12.02
N SER A 225 -5.78 10.74 11.58
CA SER A 225 -6.43 11.93 12.15
C SER A 225 -6.68 13.03 11.12
N GLY A 226 -7.75 13.79 11.35
CA GLY A 226 -8.23 14.82 10.43
C GLY A 226 -9.13 14.31 9.32
N PHE A 227 -9.69 13.09 9.45
CA PHE A 227 -10.64 12.49 8.50
C PHE A 227 -12.08 12.92 8.81
N THR A 228 -12.35 14.21 8.67
CA THR A 228 -13.72 14.76 8.77
C THR A 228 -14.63 14.20 7.67
N PRO A 229 -15.97 14.16 7.86
CA PRO A 229 -16.90 13.70 6.83
C PRO A 229 -16.69 14.35 5.45
N ASP A 230 -16.44 15.65 5.39
CA ASP A 230 -16.24 16.37 4.12
C ASP A 230 -14.96 15.94 3.38
N ARG A 231 -13.89 15.66 4.13
CA ARG A 231 -12.62 15.15 3.57
C ARG A 231 -12.79 13.73 3.05
N VAL A 232 -13.47 12.87 3.80
CA VAL A 232 -13.81 11.51 3.35
C VAL A 232 -14.66 11.57 2.08
N LEU A 233 -15.66 12.46 2.04
CA LEU A 233 -16.49 12.65 0.86
C LEU A 233 -15.68 13.14 -0.35
N SER A 234 -14.69 14.01 -0.15
CA SER A 234 -13.75 14.45 -1.20
C SER A 234 -12.94 13.29 -1.77
N ILE A 235 -12.39 12.42 -0.91
CA ILE A 235 -11.69 11.20 -1.35
C ILE A 235 -12.62 10.32 -2.18
N LYS A 236 -13.83 10.03 -1.67
CA LYS A 236 -14.83 9.20 -2.36
C LYS A 236 -15.20 9.79 -3.72
N ARG A 237 -15.38 11.11 -3.80
CA ARG A 237 -15.66 11.83 -5.06
C ARG A 237 -14.55 11.59 -6.09
N LYS A 238 -13.28 11.76 -5.70
CA LYS A 238 -12.13 11.51 -6.58
C LYS A 238 -12.07 10.05 -7.03
N LEU A 239 -12.31 9.11 -6.12
CA LEU A 239 -12.33 7.69 -6.42
C LEU A 239 -13.45 7.30 -7.38
N VAL A 240 -14.66 7.83 -7.21
CA VAL A 240 -15.78 7.64 -8.14
C VAL A 240 -15.42 8.10 -9.55
N MET A 241 -14.85 9.31 -9.68
CA MET A 241 -14.45 9.82 -10.99
C MET A 241 -13.33 8.98 -11.62
N LYS A 242 -12.32 8.60 -10.83
CA LYS A 242 -11.19 7.79 -11.30
C LYS A 242 -11.63 6.38 -11.67
N GLY A 243 -12.45 5.75 -10.83
CA GLY A 243 -13.00 4.42 -11.03
C GLY A 243 -13.84 4.34 -12.29
N PHE A 244 -14.71 5.32 -12.54
CA PHE A 244 -15.47 5.36 -13.79
C PHE A 244 -14.56 5.52 -15.02
N GLY A 245 -13.55 6.40 -14.95
CA GLY A 245 -12.57 6.57 -16.04
C GLY A 245 -11.77 5.29 -16.34
N ASN A 246 -11.34 4.57 -15.30
CA ASN A 246 -10.67 3.27 -15.46
C ASN A 246 -11.61 2.21 -16.02
N TYR A 247 -12.83 2.15 -15.50
CA TYR A 247 -13.88 1.27 -15.98
C TYR A 247 -14.11 1.47 -17.48
N GLN A 248 -14.26 2.71 -17.96
CA GLN A 248 -14.48 2.98 -19.38
C GLN A 248 -13.37 2.42 -20.26
N LYS A 249 -12.10 2.57 -19.86
CA LYS A 249 -10.94 2.02 -20.59
C LYS A 249 -11.00 0.49 -20.65
N THR A 250 -11.18 -0.15 -19.50
CA THR A 250 -11.24 -1.62 -19.39
C THR A 250 -12.45 -2.19 -20.11
N ARG A 251 -13.62 -1.58 -19.91
CA ARG A 251 -14.88 -1.89 -20.57
C ARG A 251 -14.73 -1.87 -22.07
N ASN A 252 -14.19 -0.80 -22.65
CA ASN A 252 -14.00 -0.71 -24.11
C ASN A 252 -13.18 -1.86 -24.67
N LYS A 253 -12.06 -2.18 -23.99
CA LYS A 253 -11.19 -3.29 -24.38
C LYS A 253 -11.93 -4.64 -24.31
N LEU A 254 -12.59 -4.94 -23.19
CA LEU A 254 -13.26 -6.23 -22.97
C LEU A 254 -14.50 -6.38 -23.84
N VAL A 255 -15.30 -5.33 -24.00
CA VAL A 255 -16.47 -5.35 -24.88
C VAL A 255 -16.05 -5.57 -26.34
N ALA A 256 -15.00 -4.89 -26.81
CA ALA A 256 -14.48 -5.12 -28.16
C ALA A 256 -14.03 -6.58 -28.34
N HIS A 257 -13.30 -7.14 -27.36
CA HIS A 257 -12.84 -8.53 -27.42
C HIS A 257 -14.00 -9.54 -27.44
N TRP A 258 -14.95 -9.45 -26.51
CA TRP A 258 -16.03 -10.43 -26.39
C TRP A 258 -17.10 -10.31 -27.48
N LYS A 259 -17.25 -9.13 -28.10
CA LYS A 259 -18.12 -8.94 -29.27
C LYS A 259 -17.56 -9.52 -30.57
N ASP A 260 -16.24 -9.72 -30.64
CA ASP A 260 -15.58 -10.18 -31.86
C ASP A 260 -16.09 -11.57 -32.27
N GLU A 261 -16.52 -11.72 -33.53
CA GLU A 261 -17.11 -12.96 -34.03
C GLU A 261 -16.08 -14.08 -34.21
N MET A 262 -14.79 -13.75 -34.34
CA MET A 262 -13.72 -14.70 -34.64
C MET A 262 -12.91 -15.07 -33.40
N LEU A 263 -12.59 -14.10 -32.54
CA LEU A 263 -11.72 -14.27 -31.37
C LEU A 263 -12.47 -14.22 -30.04
N GLY A 264 -13.73 -13.80 -30.05
CA GLY A 264 -14.56 -13.59 -28.86
C GLY A 264 -15.60 -14.68 -28.61
N ASP A 265 -16.64 -14.31 -27.87
CA ASP A 265 -17.84 -15.12 -27.65
C ASP A 265 -19.06 -14.18 -27.64
N PRO A 266 -19.62 -13.85 -28.83
CA PRO A 266 -20.72 -12.89 -28.93
C PRO A 266 -21.97 -13.30 -28.13
N THR A 267 -22.19 -14.61 -27.94
CA THR A 267 -23.31 -15.11 -27.15
C THR A 267 -23.12 -14.80 -25.67
N PHE A 268 -21.93 -15.08 -25.12
CA PHE A 268 -21.57 -14.67 -23.77
C PHE A 268 -21.66 -13.15 -23.59
N TYR A 269 -21.15 -12.39 -24.57
CA TYR A 269 -21.25 -10.94 -24.54
C TYR A 269 -22.71 -10.47 -24.40
N GLN A 270 -23.60 -10.93 -25.29
CA GLN A 270 -24.99 -10.51 -25.31
C GLN A 270 -25.76 -10.94 -24.04
N GLN A 271 -25.56 -12.19 -23.61
CA GLN A 271 -26.38 -12.79 -22.55
C GLN A 271 -25.90 -12.47 -21.14
N ALA A 272 -24.58 -12.35 -20.92
CA ALA A 272 -24.01 -12.21 -19.59
C ALA A 272 -23.33 -10.86 -19.37
N LEU A 273 -22.50 -10.41 -20.31
CA LEU A 273 -21.69 -9.20 -20.12
C LEU A 273 -22.47 -7.90 -20.35
N LEU A 274 -23.26 -7.81 -21.42
CA LEU A 274 -24.00 -6.60 -21.80
C LEU A 274 -24.97 -6.10 -20.70
N PRO A 275 -25.74 -6.96 -20.00
CA PRO A 275 -26.58 -6.50 -18.90
C PRO A 275 -25.78 -5.79 -17.79
N VAL A 276 -24.62 -6.33 -17.43
CA VAL A 276 -23.73 -5.74 -16.42
C VAL A 276 -23.14 -4.41 -16.92
N VAL A 277 -22.67 -4.37 -18.18
CA VAL A 277 -22.17 -3.13 -18.79
C VAL A 277 -23.25 -2.04 -18.79
N THR A 278 -24.48 -2.39 -19.18
CA THR A 278 -25.60 -1.45 -19.23
C THR A 278 -25.89 -0.87 -17.85
N LYS A 279 -25.93 -1.72 -16.81
CA LYS A 279 -26.10 -1.30 -15.42
C LYS A 279 -25.00 -0.34 -14.97
N LEU A 280 -23.74 -0.67 -15.25
CA LEU A 280 -22.59 0.13 -14.82
C LEU A 280 -22.46 1.45 -15.59
N ASP A 281 -22.83 1.47 -16.87
CA ASP A 281 -22.90 2.69 -17.68
C ASP A 281 -24.05 3.61 -17.20
N GLU A 282 -25.16 3.06 -16.72
CA GLU A 282 -26.26 3.85 -16.13
C GLU A 282 -25.81 4.65 -14.91
N TYR A 283 -25.09 4.01 -13.97
CA TYR A 283 -24.46 4.71 -12.86
C TYR A 283 -23.51 5.80 -13.34
N GLY A 284 -22.78 5.53 -14.42
CA GLY A 284 -21.82 6.43 -15.04
C GLY A 284 -22.42 7.76 -15.49
N LYS A 285 -23.72 7.80 -15.83
CA LYS A 285 -24.40 9.04 -16.25
C LYS A 285 -24.45 10.11 -15.16
N SER A 286 -24.36 9.70 -13.90
CA SER A 286 -24.34 10.64 -12.77
C SER A 286 -22.93 11.17 -12.47
N VAL A 287 -21.87 10.61 -13.07
CA VAL A 287 -20.49 10.99 -12.78
C VAL A 287 -20.15 12.33 -13.45
N GLY A 288 -19.81 13.33 -12.64
CA GLY A 288 -19.42 14.65 -13.13
C GLY A 288 -19.11 15.66 -12.02
N ASP A 289 -18.95 16.92 -12.42
CA ASP A 289 -18.57 18.01 -11.51
C ASP A 289 -19.62 18.34 -10.45
N GLN A 290 -20.90 18.09 -10.76
CA GLN A 290 -22.04 18.48 -9.94
C GLN A 290 -22.66 17.32 -9.14
N MET A 291 -21.89 16.26 -8.84
CA MET A 291 -22.41 15.16 -8.01
C MET A 291 -22.73 15.66 -6.59
N THR A 292 -23.95 15.43 -6.15
CA THR A 292 -24.37 15.65 -4.75
C THR A 292 -23.69 14.65 -3.81
N PRO A 293 -23.59 14.96 -2.49
CA PRO A 293 -23.08 14.02 -1.50
C PRO A 293 -23.76 12.65 -1.53
N ALA A 294 -25.08 12.61 -1.69
CA ALA A 294 -25.85 11.36 -1.77
C ALA A 294 -25.50 10.53 -3.02
N GLN A 295 -25.31 11.19 -4.17
CA GLN A 295 -24.85 10.51 -5.39
C GLN A 295 -23.45 9.95 -5.22
N ILE A 296 -22.52 10.71 -4.63
CA ILE A 296 -21.15 10.23 -4.38
C ILE A 296 -21.19 8.96 -3.52
N GLU A 297 -21.95 8.96 -2.43
CA GLU A 297 -22.06 7.79 -1.54
C GLU A 297 -22.69 6.57 -2.23
N THR A 298 -23.73 6.80 -3.03
CA THR A 298 -24.38 5.72 -3.80
C THR A 298 -23.42 5.12 -4.82
N LEU A 299 -22.74 5.96 -5.61
CA LEU A 299 -21.78 5.50 -6.62
C LEU A 299 -20.59 4.80 -5.97
N PHE A 300 -20.06 5.37 -4.88
CA PHE A 300 -18.94 4.77 -4.14
C PHE A 300 -19.29 3.39 -3.58
N THR A 301 -20.51 3.21 -3.07
CA THR A 301 -20.90 1.94 -2.45
C THR A 301 -21.38 0.89 -3.46
N GLN A 302 -22.13 1.31 -4.49
CA GLN A 302 -22.86 0.40 -5.37
C GLN A 302 -22.24 0.21 -6.75
N ALA A 303 -21.41 1.14 -7.21
CA ALA A 303 -20.85 1.12 -8.57
C ALA A 303 -19.32 1.01 -8.57
N LEU A 304 -18.63 1.73 -7.68
CA LEU A 304 -17.18 1.79 -7.64
C LEU A 304 -16.52 0.41 -7.52
N PRO A 305 -16.99 -0.55 -6.69
CA PRO A 305 -16.37 -1.86 -6.61
C PRO A 305 -16.36 -2.59 -7.96
N ASP A 306 -17.48 -2.59 -8.68
CA ASP A 306 -17.58 -3.22 -10.00
C ASP A 306 -16.80 -2.46 -11.09
N TRP A 307 -16.68 -1.13 -10.95
CA TRP A 307 -15.87 -0.32 -11.87
C TRP A 307 -14.38 -0.57 -11.70
N MET A 308 -13.90 -0.58 -10.46
CA MET A 308 -12.49 -0.82 -10.14
C MET A 308 -12.07 -2.24 -10.49
N GLU A 309 -12.95 -3.22 -10.24
CA GLU A 309 -12.64 -4.65 -10.36
C GLU A 309 -13.23 -5.28 -11.63
N PHE A 310 -13.54 -4.48 -12.65
CA PHE A 310 -14.30 -4.95 -13.82
C PHE A 310 -13.65 -6.15 -14.52
N ASN A 311 -12.33 -6.26 -14.56
CA ASN A 311 -11.64 -7.46 -15.09
C ASN A 311 -12.02 -8.73 -14.33
N TYR A 312 -12.09 -8.66 -12.99
CA TYR A 312 -12.53 -9.77 -12.15
C TYR A 312 -14.01 -10.04 -12.37
N THR A 313 -14.85 -9.01 -12.42
CA THR A 313 -16.29 -9.14 -12.70
C THR A 313 -16.52 -9.91 -14.01
N VAL A 314 -15.85 -9.55 -15.10
CA VAL A 314 -15.96 -10.26 -16.39
C VAL A 314 -15.44 -11.70 -16.30
N SER A 315 -14.33 -11.93 -15.59
CA SER A 315 -13.76 -13.26 -15.41
C SER A 315 -14.72 -14.18 -14.64
N THR A 316 -15.33 -13.68 -13.56
CA THR A 316 -16.35 -14.41 -12.79
C THR A 316 -17.59 -14.68 -13.63
N LEU A 317 -18.10 -13.69 -14.36
CA LEU A 317 -19.24 -13.88 -15.28
C LEU A 317 -18.94 -14.98 -16.31
N ARG A 318 -17.73 -14.97 -16.88
CA ARG A 318 -17.31 -15.98 -17.85
C ARG A 318 -17.23 -17.36 -17.22
N GLN A 319 -16.65 -17.47 -16.04
CA GLN A 319 -16.59 -18.72 -15.30
C GLN A 319 -17.99 -19.28 -15.04
N THR A 320 -18.90 -18.47 -14.50
CA THR A 320 -20.29 -18.88 -14.23
C THR A 320 -21.03 -19.28 -15.50
N TYR A 321 -20.88 -18.51 -16.58
CA TYR A 321 -21.48 -18.84 -17.88
C TYR A 321 -21.02 -20.20 -18.41
N LEU A 322 -19.71 -20.45 -18.41
CA LEU A 322 -19.14 -21.72 -18.84
C LEU A 322 -19.53 -22.88 -17.93
N GLN A 323 -19.55 -22.67 -16.61
CA GLN A 323 -19.98 -23.69 -15.66
C GLN A 323 -21.42 -24.12 -15.92
N ASN A 324 -22.31 -23.14 -16.16
CA ASN A 324 -23.70 -23.42 -16.47
C ASN A 324 -23.85 -24.14 -17.82
N ALA A 325 -23.10 -23.73 -18.85
CA ALA A 325 -23.17 -24.35 -20.17
C ALA A 325 -22.63 -25.80 -20.19
N LEU A 326 -21.54 -26.05 -19.46
CA LEU A 326 -20.81 -27.32 -19.51
C LEU A 326 -21.27 -28.33 -18.45
N PHE A 327 -21.73 -27.89 -17.28
CA PHE A 327 -22.01 -28.78 -16.15
C PHE A 327 -23.48 -28.82 -15.73
N ASN A 328 -24.30 -27.80 -16.00
CA ASN A 328 -25.74 -27.85 -15.67
C ASN A 328 -26.58 -28.60 -16.71
N THR A 329 -25.97 -29.09 -17.79
CA THR A 329 -26.57 -30.02 -18.76
C THR A 329 -26.57 -31.47 -18.30
N VAL A 330 -25.89 -31.82 -17.20
CA VAL A 330 -25.99 -33.14 -16.56
C VAL A 330 -27.04 -33.10 -15.45
N LYS A 331 -28.32 -33.00 -15.82
CA LYS A 331 -29.37 -33.50 -14.93
C LYS A 331 -29.28 -35.03 -14.92
N ARG A 332 -28.85 -35.59 -13.79
CA ARG A 332 -29.08 -37.02 -13.50
C ARG A 332 -30.56 -37.31 -13.38
#